data_AF-A0A968MEJ2-F1
#
_entry.id   AF-A0A968MEJ2-F1
#
_cell.length_a   1.000
_cell.length_b   1.000
_cell.length_c   1.000
_cell.angle_alpha   90.00
_cell.angle_beta   90.00
_cell.angle_gamma   90.00
#
_symmetry.space_group_name_H-M   'P 1'
#
loop_
_entity.id
_entity.type
_entity.pdbx_description
1 polymer ?
#
loop_
_entity_poly.entity_id
_entity_poly.type
_entity_poly.pdbx_seq_one_letter_code
_entity_poly.pdbx_strand_id
1 'polypeptide(L)'
;MAIEVELMLGTPESTLIFGSPNGSDGFLGAATPPNEFPSAEEGLVIDYTVFGNIETAAASAPYHLGRTTTHEIRAFLGLQHLWGNATENNDCTADDGIADTPMQRGSYSRRCPTTPQVSCGSLDMYMNFMNYTDDACMAMFTIEQKAVMLATLFEWRNGLIAQVACNEAISNVVNQKKLAAIAVYPNPTRSSFQVKSNQPIDIQRIFAVNRLGQVHNFSFSSKDDVIEVSHLAAGMYSVLVQTPETLLSTPLIIVD
;
A
#
# COMPACT_ATOMS: atom_id res chain seq x y z
N MET A 1 -17.05 2.62 -7.71
CA MET A 1 -16.59 3.78 -6.93
C MET A 1 -15.19 3.43 -6.49
N ALA A 2 -14.16 4.00 -7.15
CA ALA A 2 -12.78 3.81 -6.75
C ALA A 2 -12.47 4.83 -5.64
N ILE A 3 -11.92 4.34 -4.53
CA ILE A 3 -11.41 5.15 -3.43
C ILE A 3 -9.90 5.24 -3.67
N GLU A 4 -9.46 6.40 -4.15
CA GLU A 4 -8.03 6.71 -4.24
C GLU A 4 -7.49 6.86 -2.81
N VAL A 5 -6.54 6.01 -2.42
CA VAL A 5 -5.83 6.17 -1.14
C VAL A 5 -4.35 6.22 -1.47
N GLU A 6 -3.89 7.45 -1.67
CA GLU A 6 -2.48 7.77 -1.82
C GLU A 6 -1.71 7.30 -0.57
N LEU A 7 -1.14 6.10 -0.66
CA LEU A 7 -0.28 5.55 0.39
C LEU A 7 1.11 6.12 0.14
N MET A 8 1.63 6.86 1.12
CA MET A 8 2.92 7.57 1.07
C MET A 8 4.10 6.60 0.81
N LEU A 9 4.30 6.24 -0.45
CA LEU A 9 5.58 5.84 -1.01
C LEU A 9 6.22 7.08 -1.65
N GLY A 10 6.37 8.14 -0.84
CA GLY A 10 7.30 9.27 -1.04
C GLY A 10 7.20 10.15 -2.30
N THR A 11 6.44 9.81 -3.34
CA THR A 11 6.14 10.70 -4.48
C THR A 11 4.63 10.93 -4.58
N PRO A 12 4.20 12.06 -5.19
CA PRO A 12 2.84 12.22 -5.73
C PRO A 12 2.62 11.41 -7.03
N GLU A 13 3.45 10.40 -7.31
CA GLU A 13 3.53 9.70 -8.61
C GLU A 13 3.46 8.17 -8.46
N SER A 14 3.00 7.65 -7.32
CA SER A 14 2.82 6.22 -7.10
C SER A 14 1.54 5.99 -6.32
N THR A 15 0.46 5.68 -7.03
CA THR A 15 -0.88 5.68 -6.45
C THR A 15 -1.30 4.25 -6.15
N LEU A 16 -1.49 3.94 -4.87
CA LEU A 16 -2.25 2.76 -4.47
C LEU A 16 -3.74 3.12 -4.56
N ILE A 17 -4.46 2.57 -5.54
CA ILE A 17 -5.87 2.90 -5.76
C ILE A 17 -6.73 1.76 -5.22
N PHE A 18 -7.54 1.98 -4.18
CA PHE A 18 -8.48 0.95 -3.74
C PHE A 18 -9.76 1.05 -4.54
N GLY A 19 -10.09 0.01 -5.31
CA GLY A 19 -11.26 0.09 -6.17
C GLY A 19 -11.74 -1.28 -6.58
N SER A 20 -13.06 -1.48 -6.50
CA SER A 20 -13.73 -2.60 -7.14
C SER A 20 -14.20 -2.14 -8.52
N PRO A 21 -13.64 -2.65 -9.64
CA PRO A 21 -14.20 -2.43 -10.97
C PRO A 21 -15.43 -3.34 -11.12
N ASN A 22 -16.54 -2.96 -10.48
CA ASN A 22 -17.84 -3.62 -10.55
C ASN A 22 -17.86 -5.06 -9.98
N GLY A 23 -18.52 -5.25 -8.84
CA GLY A 23 -18.50 -6.48 -8.04
C GLY A 23 -19.22 -7.70 -8.62
N SER A 24 -18.78 -8.25 -9.77
CA SER A 24 -19.28 -9.53 -10.28
C SER A 24 -18.30 -10.48 -10.97
N ASP A 25 -17.04 -10.09 -11.26
CA ASP A 25 -16.23 -10.86 -12.23
C ASP A 25 -14.98 -11.56 -11.65
N GLY A 26 -14.85 -11.65 -10.33
CA GLY A 26 -13.73 -12.37 -9.70
C GLY A 26 -12.37 -11.66 -9.79
N PHE A 27 -12.36 -10.38 -10.14
CA PHE A 27 -11.21 -9.50 -10.03
C PHE A 27 -10.85 -9.25 -8.56
N LEU A 28 -9.59 -9.46 -8.19
CA LEU A 28 -9.09 -9.22 -6.82
C LEU A 28 -8.12 -8.03 -6.75
N GLY A 29 -7.39 -7.78 -7.83
CA GLY A 29 -6.49 -6.65 -7.97
C GLY A 29 -5.67 -6.72 -9.26
N ALA A 30 -4.85 -5.70 -9.48
CA ALA A 30 -3.89 -5.61 -10.57
C ALA A 30 -2.84 -4.55 -10.25
N ALA A 31 -1.60 -4.73 -10.72
CA ALA A 31 -0.58 -3.68 -10.69
C ALA A 31 -0.06 -3.33 -12.08
N THR A 32 0.46 -2.12 -12.21
CA THR A 32 1.07 -1.64 -13.45
C THR A 32 2.50 -2.18 -13.60
N PRO A 33 2.85 -2.83 -14.71
CA PRO A 33 4.24 -3.14 -15.02
C PRO A 33 5.09 -1.88 -15.17
N PRO A 34 6.43 -1.97 -15.04
CA PRO A 34 7.31 -0.81 -15.20
C PRO A 34 7.19 -0.24 -16.62
N ASN A 35 7.08 1.10 -16.73
CA ASN A 35 7.08 1.85 -18.00
C ASN A 35 5.94 1.55 -18.99
N GLU A 36 4.89 0.86 -18.58
CA GLU A 36 3.72 0.62 -19.44
C GLU A 36 2.63 1.70 -19.30
N PHE A 37 2.66 2.46 -18.19
CA PHE A 37 1.65 3.45 -17.83
C PHE A 37 2.28 4.82 -17.56
N PRO A 38 1.51 5.93 -17.72
CA PRO A 38 1.94 7.24 -17.25
C PRO A 38 2.29 7.21 -15.76
N SER A 39 3.28 7.98 -15.32
CA SER A 39 3.74 7.96 -13.91
C SER A 39 2.60 8.17 -12.89
N ALA A 40 1.64 9.05 -13.18
CA ALA A 40 0.50 9.30 -12.30
C ALA A 40 -0.48 8.12 -12.16
N GLU A 41 -0.45 7.17 -13.10
CA GLU A 41 -1.31 5.98 -13.14
C GLU A 41 -0.56 4.72 -12.67
N GLU A 42 0.74 4.83 -12.39
CA GLU A 42 1.53 3.72 -11.89
C GLU A 42 1.16 3.39 -10.45
N GLY A 43 1.01 2.10 -10.17
CA GLY A 43 0.78 1.60 -8.84
C GLY A 43 0.03 0.29 -8.84
N LEU A 44 -0.84 0.16 -7.84
CA LEU A 44 -1.54 -1.08 -7.53
C LEU A 44 -3.00 -0.78 -7.26
N VAL A 45 -3.89 -1.63 -7.77
CA VAL A 45 -5.31 -1.64 -7.46
C VAL A 45 -5.66 -2.93 -6.73
N ILE A 46 -6.30 -2.83 -5.57
CA ILE A 46 -6.81 -3.99 -4.83
C ILE A 46 -8.29 -3.78 -4.53
N ASP A 47 -9.09 -4.83 -4.71
CA ASP A 47 -10.48 -4.82 -4.26
C ASP A 47 -10.52 -4.69 -2.74
N TYR A 48 -11.24 -3.71 -2.25
CA TYR A 48 -11.31 -3.39 -0.82
C TYR A 48 -11.78 -4.58 0.04
N THR A 49 -12.51 -5.53 -0.53
CA THR A 49 -12.95 -6.74 0.16
C THR A 49 -11.82 -7.72 0.44
N VAL A 50 -10.66 -7.61 -0.20
CA VAL A 50 -9.50 -8.52 -0.02
C VAL A 50 -8.22 -7.75 0.33
N PHE A 51 -8.35 -6.48 0.73
CA PHE A 51 -7.21 -5.68 1.16
C PHE A 51 -6.95 -5.81 2.67
N GLY A 52 -5.75 -6.28 3.02
CA GLY A 52 -5.38 -6.54 4.41
C GLY A 52 -5.97 -7.85 4.95
N ASN A 53 -6.16 -7.93 6.26
CA ASN A 53 -6.59 -9.16 6.95
C ASN A 53 -7.52 -8.90 8.15
N ILE A 54 -8.16 -7.72 8.18
CA ILE A 54 -9.07 -7.29 9.24
C ILE A 54 -10.40 -6.83 8.65
N GLU A 55 -11.42 -6.67 9.49
CA GLU A 55 -12.72 -6.11 9.12
C GLU A 55 -13.31 -6.81 7.87
N THR A 56 -13.60 -6.05 6.80
CA THR A 56 -14.14 -6.55 5.54
C THR A 56 -13.32 -7.70 4.97
N ALA A 57 -11.99 -7.59 5.00
CA ALA A 57 -11.11 -8.62 4.44
C ALA A 57 -11.17 -9.93 5.23
N ALA A 58 -11.35 -9.87 6.55
CA ALA A 58 -11.44 -11.08 7.38
C ALA A 58 -12.64 -11.98 7.03
N ALA A 59 -13.69 -11.42 6.42
CA ALA A 59 -14.87 -12.14 5.96
C ALA A 59 -14.75 -12.71 4.54
N SER A 60 -13.68 -12.41 3.82
CA SER A 60 -13.50 -12.71 2.38
C SER A 60 -12.69 -13.96 2.11
N ALA A 61 -12.80 -14.97 2.96
CA ALA A 61 -12.15 -16.25 2.72
C ALA A 61 -12.54 -16.81 1.32
N PRO A 62 -11.58 -17.35 0.54
CA PRO A 62 -10.22 -17.70 0.94
C PRO A 62 -9.20 -16.54 0.91
N TYR A 63 -9.52 -15.36 0.40
CA TYR A 63 -8.60 -14.24 0.14
C TYR A 63 -8.59 -13.19 1.28
N HIS A 64 -8.27 -13.64 2.49
CA HIS A 64 -8.47 -12.88 3.73
C HIS A 64 -7.19 -12.67 4.55
N LEU A 65 -6.03 -13.05 4.04
CA LEU A 65 -4.74 -12.95 4.73
C LEU A 65 -3.80 -11.93 4.05
N GLY A 66 -4.35 -11.07 3.20
CA GLY A 66 -3.64 -10.00 2.50
C GLY A 66 -2.68 -10.47 1.40
N ARG A 67 -2.78 -11.73 0.94
CA ARG A 67 -1.87 -12.24 -0.10
C ARG A 67 -2.17 -11.70 -1.48
N THR A 68 -3.39 -11.22 -1.73
CA THR A 68 -3.71 -10.49 -2.97
C THR A 68 -2.75 -9.31 -3.17
N THR A 69 -2.52 -8.47 -2.16
CA THR A 69 -1.56 -7.35 -2.27
C THR A 69 -0.14 -7.85 -2.54
N THR A 70 0.29 -8.92 -1.87
CA THR A 70 1.61 -9.55 -2.12
C THR A 70 1.72 -10.16 -3.51
N HIS A 71 0.63 -10.71 -4.05
CA HIS A 71 0.57 -11.24 -5.40
C HIS A 71 0.65 -10.10 -6.42
N GLU A 72 -0.19 -9.08 -6.29
CA GLU A 72 -0.33 -8.07 -7.33
C GLU A 72 0.88 -7.15 -7.42
N ILE A 73 1.58 -6.87 -6.30
CA ILE A 73 2.82 -6.06 -6.34
C ILE A 73 3.91 -6.69 -7.22
N ARG A 74 3.74 -7.95 -7.65
CA ARG A 74 4.60 -8.61 -8.63
C ARG A 74 4.83 -7.76 -9.87
N ALA A 75 3.78 -7.25 -10.49
CA ALA A 75 3.89 -6.65 -11.81
C ALA A 75 4.57 -5.30 -11.67
N PHE A 76 4.25 -4.57 -10.60
CA PHE A 76 4.95 -3.36 -10.19
C PHE A 76 6.46 -3.60 -10.02
N LEU A 77 6.86 -4.76 -9.50
CA LEU A 77 8.25 -5.12 -9.25
C LEU A 77 8.85 -6.06 -10.31
N GLY A 78 8.27 -6.11 -11.52
CA GLY A 78 8.84 -6.81 -12.67
C GLY A 78 8.72 -8.33 -12.67
N LEU A 79 7.94 -8.91 -11.76
CA LEU A 79 7.70 -10.35 -11.69
C LEU A 79 6.47 -10.78 -12.52
N GLN A 80 6.64 -11.91 -13.22
CA GLN A 80 5.57 -12.59 -13.96
C GLN A 80 4.92 -13.69 -13.11
N HIS A 81 3.80 -14.23 -13.59
CA HIS A 81 3.28 -15.49 -13.06
C HIS A 81 4.23 -16.63 -13.40
N LEU A 82 4.26 -17.69 -12.58
CA LEU A 82 5.20 -18.80 -12.71
C LEU A 82 5.07 -19.61 -14.00
N TRP A 83 3.94 -19.49 -14.69
CA TRP A 83 3.67 -20.09 -15.99
C TRP A 83 3.89 -19.09 -17.15
N GLY A 84 4.56 -17.97 -16.87
CA GLY A 84 4.87 -16.91 -17.83
C GLY A 84 3.70 -15.99 -18.14
N ASN A 85 3.76 -15.36 -19.31
CA ASN A 85 2.78 -14.38 -19.81
C ASN A 85 1.50 -15.00 -20.40
N ALA A 86 1.43 -16.33 -20.50
CA ALA A 86 0.25 -17.03 -20.99
C ALA A 86 -0.83 -17.13 -19.89
N THR A 87 -2.11 -17.19 -20.27
CA THR A 87 -3.19 -17.50 -19.31
C THR A 87 -3.01 -18.90 -18.71
N GLU A 88 -2.51 -19.84 -19.53
CA GLU A 88 -2.03 -21.17 -19.15
C GLU A 88 -0.90 -21.59 -20.10
N ASN A 89 0.09 -22.32 -19.56
CA ASN A 89 1.27 -22.84 -20.25
C ASN A 89 1.10 -24.34 -20.56
N ASN A 90 0.04 -24.69 -21.29
CA ASN A 90 -0.37 -26.08 -21.52
C ASN A 90 0.69 -26.93 -22.26
N ASP A 91 1.45 -26.28 -23.15
CA ASP A 91 2.54 -26.88 -23.93
C ASP A 91 3.92 -26.76 -23.27
N CYS A 92 4.01 -26.12 -22.10
CA CYS A 92 5.27 -25.92 -21.36
C CYS A 92 6.33 -25.18 -22.18
N THR A 93 5.91 -24.14 -22.91
CA THR A 93 6.79 -23.31 -23.76
C THR A 93 7.01 -21.90 -23.21
N ALA A 94 6.14 -21.43 -22.31
CA ALA A 94 6.29 -20.17 -21.60
C ALA A 94 7.00 -20.38 -20.25
N ASP A 95 7.69 -19.35 -19.78
CA ASP A 95 8.41 -19.35 -18.52
C ASP A 95 8.36 -17.94 -17.89
N ASP A 96 8.56 -17.85 -16.58
CA ASP A 96 8.65 -16.56 -15.89
C ASP A 96 10.05 -15.91 -16.03
N GLY A 97 11.02 -16.69 -16.53
CA GLY A 97 12.38 -16.25 -16.82
C GLY A 97 13.30 -16.23 -15.60
N ILE A 98 12.90 -16.88 -14.51
CA ILE A 98 13.64 -16.93 -13.24
C ILE A 98 14.09 -18.38 -13.00
N ALA A 99 15.37 -18.62 -12.73
CA ALA A 99 15.91 -19.99 -12.81
C ALA A 99 15.55 -20.84 -11.59
N ASP A 100 15.29 -20.22 -10.44
CA ASP A 100 14.90 -20.90 -9.19
C ASP A 100 13.39 -21.11 -9.01
N THR A 101 12.58 -20.71 -10.00
CA THR A 101 11.15 -21.03 -10.12
C THR A 101 10.96 -22.16 -11.15
N PRO A 102 10.52 -23.35 -10.73
CA PRO A 102 10.31 -24.45 -11.66
C PRO A 102 9.19 -24.12 -12.65
N MET A 103 9.46 -24.41 -13.93
CA MET A 103 8.49 -24.26 -15.01
C MET A 103 7.23 -25.07 -14.69
N GLN A 104 6.09 -24.40 -14.80
CA GLN A 104 4.79 -25.00 -14.49
C GLN A 104 3.73 -24.63 -15.53
N ARG A 105 2.71 -25.50 -15.63
CA ARG A 105 1.65 -25.40 -16.63
C ARG A 105 0.65 -24.29 -16.31
N GLY A 106 0.39 -24.01 -15.04
CA GLY A 106 -0.65 -23.07 -14.69
C GLY A 106 -0.85 -22.91 -13.20
N SER A 107 -1.98 -22.29 -12.87
CA SER A 107 -2.31 -21.92 -11.50
C SER A 107 -3.08 -23.01 -10.75
N TYR A 108 -3.13 -22.85 -9.43
CA TYR A 108 -3.99 -23.63 -8.53
C TYR A 108 -5.10 -22.75 -7.94
N SER A 109 -5.76 -21.97 -8.80
CA SER A 109 -6.80 -21.03 -8.38
C SER A 109 -7.89 -21.68 -7.52
N ARG A 110 -8.20 -21.02 -6.39
CA ARG A 110 -9.22 -21.46 -5.40
C ARG A 110 -8.94 -22.82 -4.78
N ARG A 111 -7.67 -23.16 -4.66
CA ARG A 111 -7.20 -24.44 -4.11
C ARG A 111 -6.00 -24.24 -3.21
N CYS A 112 -5.87 -25.19 -2.30
CA CYS A 112 -4.71 -25.43 -1.47
C CYS A 112 -4.17 -26.84 -1.77
N PRO A 113 -3.31 -26.99 -2.79
CA PRO A 113 -2.82 -28.30 -3.20
C PRO A 113 -1.97 -28.96 -2.11
N THR A 114 -1.89 -30.29 -2.16
CA THR A 114 -0.95 -31.07 -1.35
C THR A 114 0.23 -31.52 -2.20
N THR A 115 1.43 -31.48 -1.65
CA THR A 115 2.64 -32.00 -2.32
C THR A 115 2.54 -33.52 -2.51
N PRO A 116 3.01 -34.08 -3.64
CA PRO A 116 3.62 -33.40 -4.79
C PRO A 116 2.59 -32.93 -5.82
N GLN A 117 2.86 -31.77 -6.42
CA GLN A 117 2.25 -31.33 -7.66
C GLN A 117 3.35 -31.27 -8.72
N VAL A 118 3.08 -31.82 -9.91
CA VAL A 118 4.08 -31.96 -10.97
C VAL A 118 3.46 -31.53 -12.29
N SER A 119 4.09 -30.59 -12.96
CA SER A 119 3.79 -30.21 -14.33
C SER A 119 5.07 -29.82 -15.06
N CYS A 120 5.04 -29.82 -16.40
CA CYS A 120 6.19 -29.46 -17.23
C CYS A 120 7.51 -30.16 -16.86
N GLY A 121 7.43 -31.38 -16.31
CA GLY A 121 8.59 -32.17 -15.88
C GLY A 121 9.24 -31.74 -14.57
N SER A 122 8.65 -30.81 -13.82
CA SER A 122 9.18 -30.25 -12.57
C SER A 122 8.15 -30.28 -11.43
N LEU A 123 8.59 -30.03 -10.19
CA LEU A 123 7.68 -29.88 -9.06
C LEU A 123 7.12 -28.45 -9.05
N ASP A 124 5.79 -28.33 -9.08
CA ASP A 124 5.14 -27.03 -9.10
C ASP A 124 5.28 -26.33 -7.75
N MET A 125 5.73 -25.09 -7.79
CA MET A 125 5.87 -24.24 -6.60
C MET A 125 4.55 -23.54 -6.25
N TYR A 126 3.49 -24.30 -5.97
CA TYR A 126 2.15 -23.77 -5.72
C TYR A 126 2.04 -22.85 -4.48
N MET A 127 3.02 -22.92 -3.58
CA MET A 127 3.12 -22.05 -2.40
C MET A 127 3.78 -20.69 -2.66
N ASN A 128 4.26 -20.45 -3.88
CA ASN A 128 4.85 -19.18 -4.25
C ASN A 128 3.75 -18.10 -4.36
N PHE A 129 4.06 -16.85 -3.97
CA PHE A 129 3.11 -15.73 -4.08
C PHE A 129 2.67 -15.46 -5.51
N MET A 130 3.43 -15.89 -6.53
CA MET A 130 3.10 -15.73 -7.95
C MET A 130 2.13 -16.79 -8.48
N ASN A 131 1.65 -17.70 -7.63
CA ASN A 131 0.55 -18.60 -7.97
C ASN A 131 -0.82 -17.93 -7.68
N TYR A 132 -1.93 -18.57 -8.07
CA TYR A 132 -3.29 -18.15 -7.70
C TYR A 132 -3.93 -19.02 -6.59
N THR A 133 -3.13 -19.76 -5.83
CA THR A 133 -3.62 -20.53 -4.68
C THR A 133 -4.40 -19.68 -3.68
N ASP A 134 -5.15 -20.32 -2.79
CA ASP A 134 -5.76 -19.61 -1.66
C ASP A 134 -4.67 -18.95 -0.79
N ASP A 135 -4.99 -17.82 -0.15
CA ASP A 135 -4.04 -17.08 0.69
C ASP A 135 -3.33 -17.96 1.72
N ALA A 136 -4.04 -18.95 2.28
CA ALA A 136 -3.52 -19.88 3.28
C ALA A 136 -2.39 -20.78 2.75
N CYS A 137 -2.25 -20.91 1.43
CA CYS A 137 -1.24 -21.74 0.79
C CYS A 137 -0.09 -20.94 0.17
N MET A 138 -0.20 -19.61 0.07
CA MET A 138 0.90 -18.77 -0.37
C MET A 138 1.82 -18.38 0.80
N ALA A 139 3.12 -18.62 0.63
CA ALA A 139 4.09 -18.48 1.71
C ALA A 139 5.43 -17.82 1.34
N MET A 140 5.83 -17.81 0.05
CA MET A 140 7.20 -17.41 -0.28
C MET A 140 7.39 -16.75 -1.65
N PHE A 141 8.42 -15.91 -1.71
CA PHE A 141 9.18 -15.60 -2.92
C PHE A 141 10.47 -16.42 -2.93
N THR A 142 11.06 -16.61 -4.11
CA THR A 142 12.39 -17.21 -4.26
C THR A 142 13.51 -16.17 -4.14
N ILE A 143 14.76 -16.63 -4.17
CA ILE A 143 15.93 -15.74 -4.04
C ILE A 143 16.10 -14.93 -5.32
N GLU A 144 15.92 -15.55 -6.48
CA GLU A 144 16.06 -14.86 -7.76
C GLU A 144 14.86 -13.97 -8.07
N GLN A 145 13.64 -14.30 -7.62
CA GLN A 145 12.51 -13.36 -7.63
C GLN A 145 12.85 -12.08 -6.87
N LYS A 146 13.45 -12.18 -5.67
CA LYS A 146 13.94 -11.00 -4.94
C LYS A 146 14.98 -10.23 -5.76
N ALA A 147 15.90 -10.91 -6.43
CA ALA A 147 16.92 -10.25 -7.25
C ALA A 147 16.30 -9.45 -8.40
N VAL A 148 15.31 -10.02 -9.09
CA VAL A 148 14.53 -9.32 -10.13
C VAL A 148 13.80 -8.11 -9.54
N MET A 149 13.08 -8.26 -8.42
CA MET A 149 12.39 -7.14 -7.77
C MET A 149 13.35 -6.00 -7.41
N LEU A 150 14.54 -6.32 -6.88
CA LEU A 150 15.56 -5.33 -6.58
C LEU A 150 16.10 -4.66 -7.85
N ALA A 151 16.42 -5.43 -8.89
CA ALA A 151 16.85 -4.88 -10.18
C ALA A 151 15.78 -3.93 -10.74
N THR A 152 14.50 -4.31 -10.69
CA THR A 152 13.39 -3.45 -11.12
C THR A 152 13.32 -2.16 -10.32
N LEU A 153 13.50 -2.24 -9.00
CA LEU A 153 13.53 -1.05 -8.15
C LEU A 153 14.72 -0.12 -8.49
N PHE A 154 15.91 -0.67 -8.78
CA PHE A 154 17.10 0.13 -9.08
C PHE A 154 17.11 0.72 -10.48
N GLU A 155 16.56 0.01 -11.47
CA GLU A 155 16.61 0.41 -12.88
C GLU A 155 15.39 1.23 -13.28
N TRP A 156 14.20 0.76 -12.94
CA TRP A 156 12.94 1.29 -13.46
C TRP A 156 12.16 2.10 -12.44
N ARG A 157 12.36 1.85 -11.15
CA ARG A 157 11.69 2.58 -10.05
C ARG A 157 12.66 3.25 -9.10
N ASN A 158 13.77 3.77 -9.63
CA ASN A 158 14.86 4.35 -8.86
C ASN A 158 14.42 5.54 -7.97
N GLY A 159 13.33 6.22 -8.32
CA GLY A 159 12.68 7.25 -7.50
C GLY A 159 12.23 6.74 -6.12
N LEU A 160 11.83 5.47 -6.01
CA LEU A 160 11.44 4.85 -4.75
C LEU A 160 12.65 4.57 -3.84
N ILE A 161 13.81 4.28 -4.44
CA ILE A 161 15.06 4.01 -3.70
C ILE A 161 15.74 5.32 -3.30
N ALA A 162 15.75 6.31 -4.20
CA ALA A 162 16.28 7.65 -3.94
C ALA A 162 15.56 8.32 -2.75
N GLN A 163 14.34 7.89 -2.42
CA GLN A 163 13.57 8.40 -1.30
C GLN A 163 13.75 7.65 0.02
N VAL A 164 14.56 6.58 0.03
CA VAL A 164 15.31 6.20 1.24
C VAL A 164 16.45 7.23 1.50
N ALA A 165 16.45 8.37 0.80
CA ALA A 165 16.87 9.63 1.38
C ALA A 165 15.84 10.17 2.41
N CYS A 166 15.42 9.35 3.37
CA CYS A 166 15.28 9.88 4.73
C CYS A 166 16.60 10.57 5.18
N ASN A 167 17.72 10.37 4.47
CA ASN A 167 18.98 11.06 4.68
C ASN A 167 19.16 12.43 4.03
N GLU A 168 18.41 12.82 2.99
CA GLU A 168 18.41 14.23 2.56
C GLU A 168 17.46 15.08 3.41
N ALA A 169 16.41 14.45 3.94
CA ALA A 169 15.72 14.97 5.10
C ALA A 169 16.69 15.06 6.30
N ILE A 170 17.56 14.10 6.60
CA ILE A 170 18.50 14.24 7.74
C ILE A 170 19.61 15.28 7.47
N SER A 171 20.13 15.42 6.26
CA SER A 171 21.20 16.41 5.99
C SER A 171 20.64 17.84 5.97
N ASN A 172 19.39 18.02 5.52
CA ASN A 172 18.66 19.26 5.67
C ASN A 172 17.99 19.40 7.03
N VAL A 173 17.84 18.37 7.88
CA VAL A 173 17.33 18.50 9.27
C VAL A 173 18.46 18.77 10.26
N VAL A 174 19.67 18.33 9.95
CA VAL A 174 20.87 18.69 10.72
C VAL A 174 21.23 20.17 10.46
N ASN A 175 20.86 20.74 9.31
CA ASN A 175 21.14 22.14 8.97
C ASN A 175 19.91 23.06 8.81
N GLN A 176 18.68 22.54 8.77
CA GLN A 176 17.46 23.30 9.01
C GLN A 176 17.01 23.03 10.44
N LYS A 177 17.41 23.94 11.32
CA LYS A 177 16.43 24.62 12.18
C LYS A 177 15.32 23.71 12.72
N LYS A 178 15.67 22.81 13.65
CA LYS A 178 14.78 22.28 14.70
C LYS A 178 13.33 22.04 14.23
N LEU A 179 13.10 20.96 13.47
CA LEU A 179 11.75 20.53 13.07
C LEU A 179 10.79 20.62 14.26
N ALA A 180 9.72 21.40 14.11
CA ALA A 180 8.72 21.54 15.14
C ALA A 180 7.91 20.25 15.24
N ALA A 181 8.03 19.54 16.37
CA ALA A 181 7.15 18.42 16.65
C ALA A 181 5.76 18.99 17.00
N ILE A 182 4.71 18.49 16.37
CA ILE A 182 3.32 18.76 16.75
C ILE A 182 2.73 17.52 17.43
N ALA A 183 1.89 17.75 18.41
CA ALA A 183 1.08 16.74 19.07
C ALA A 183 -0.33 17.30 19.25
N VAL A 184 -1.33 16.42 19.32
CA VAL A 184 -2.70 16.82 19.66
C VAL A 184 -3.05 16.34 21.05
N TYR A 185 -3.65 17.22 21.85
CA TYR A 185 -4.07 16.92 23.22
C TYR A 185 -5.46 17.51 23.53
N PRO A 186 -6.34 16.76 24.21
CA PRO A 186 -6.19 15.35 24.57
C PRO A 186 -6.25 14.44 23.33
N ASN A 187 -5.57 13.30 23.42
CA ASN A 187 -5.67 12.23 22.43
C ASN A 187 -5.50 10.88 23.16
N PRO A 188 -6.55 10.04 23.27
CA PRO A 188 -7.89 10.20 22.67
C PRO A 188 -8.70 11.39 23.19
N THR A 189 -9.67 11.86 22.41
CA THR A 189 -10.63 12.91 22.78
C THR A 189 -12.08 12.51 22.51
N ARG A 190 -13.03 13.18 23.17
CA ARG A 190 -14.47 13.04 22.96
C ARG A 190 -15.08 14.27 22.28
N SER A 191 -14.56 15.45 22.58
CA SER A 191 -15.20 16.72 22.19
C SER A 191 -14.26 17.66 21.48
N SER A 192 -12.99 17.74 21.88
CA SER A 192 -12.08 18.72 21.33
C SER A 192 -10.60 18.39 21.53
N PHE A 193 -9.74 18.98 20.71
CA PHE A 193 -8.30 18.85 20.84
C PHE A 193 -7.61 20.20 20.63
N GLN A 194 -6.37 20.31 21.08
CA GLN A 194 -5.48 21.44 20.83
C GLN A 194 -4.21 20.92 20.17
N VAL A 195 -3.65 21.70 19.26
CA VAL A 195 -2.32 21.44 18.70
C VAL A 195 -1.27 21.99 19.68
N LYS A 196 -0.37 21.13 20.14
CA LYS A 196 0.78 21.49 20.97
C LYS A 196 2.05 21.33 20.16
N SER A 197 2.93 22.32 20.24
CA SER A 197 4.26 22.24 19.65
C SER A 197 5.33 22.65 20.64
N ASN A 198 6.49 22.00 20.54
CA ASN A 198 7.67 22.33 21.33
C ASN A 198 8.45 23.53 20.75
N GLN A 199 8.13 23.98 19.54
CA GLN A 199 8.68 25.18 18.89
C GLN A 199 7.57 26.17 18.52
N PRO A 200 7.90 27.45 18.33
CA PRO A 200 6.99 28.39 17.67
C PRO A 200 6.69 27.89 16.24
N ILE A 201 5.41 27.71 15.95
CA ILE A 201 4.91 27.34 14.62
C ILE A 201 3.94 28.42 14.14
N ASP A 202 4.07 28.81 12.87
CA ASP A 202 3.12 29.68 12.19
C ASP A 202 2.11 28.80 11.45
N ILE A 203 0.87 28.76 11.94
CA ILE A 203 -0.16 27.86 11.41
C ILE A 203 -1.01 28.62 10.40
N GLN A 204 -1.01 28.17 9.15
CA GLN A 204 -1.87 28.69 8.09
C GLN A 204 -3.21 27.96 8.02
N ARG A 205 -3.21 26.63 8.26
CA ARG A 205 -4.40 25.79 8.17
C ARG A 205 -4.32 24.60 9.10
N ILE A 206 -5.46 24.21 9.67
CA ILE A 206 -5.63 22.93 10.36
C ILE A 206 -6.84 22.23 9.75
N PHE A 207 -6.65 20.97 9.37
CA PHE A 207 -7.73 20.11 8.89
C PHE A 207 -7.48 18.66 9.31
N ALA A 208 -8.53 17.87 9.43
CA ALA A 208 -8.43 16.44 9.69
C ALA A 208 -8.92 15.65 8.48
N VAL A 209 -8.31 14.49 8.26
CA VAL A 209 -8.74 13.54 7.24
C VAL A 209 -9.07 12.22 7.92
N ASN A 210 -10.24 11.66 7.65
CA ASN A 210 -10.64 10.35 8.17
C ASN A 210 -10.13 9.22 7.27
N ARG A 211 -10.35 7.97 7.68
CA ARG A 211 -9.95 6.78 6.90
C ARG A 211 -10.64 6.63 5.53
N LEU A 212 -11.71 7.38 5.29
CA LEU A 212 -12.42 7.43 4.01
C LEU A 212 -11.92 8.59 3.11
N GLY A 213 -10.85 9.29 3.50
CA GLY A 213 -10.33 10.44 2.76
C GLY A 213 -11.16 11.71 2.89
N GLN A 214 -12.19 11.74 3.74
CA GLN A 214 -13.04 12.92 3.92
C GLN A 214 -12.28 13.99 4.71
N VAL A 215 -12.23 15.20 4.15
CA VAL A 215 -11.55 16.35 4.73
C VAL A 215 -12.50 17.15 5.62
N HIS A 216 -12.09 17.37 6.86
CA HIS A 216 -12.77 18.19 7.86
C HIS A 216 -11.92 19.42 8.15
N ASN A 217 -12.38 20.59 7.68
CA ASN A 217 -11.70 21.85 7.92
C ASN A 217 -12.12 22.44 9.27
N PHE A 218 -11.16 23.03 9.98
CA PHE A 218 -11.43 23.70 11.24
C PHE A 218 -11.12 25.19 11.14
N SER A 219 -11.95 26.00 11.79
CA SER A 219 -11.64 27.41 12.03
C SER A 219 -10.80 27.53 13.29
N PHE A 220 -9.69 28.26 13.21
CA PHE A 220 -8.85 28.60 14.35
C PHE A 220 -8.35 30.05 14.19
N SER A 221 -8.11 30.70 15.31
CA SER A 221 -7.58 32.06 15.45
C SER A 221 -6.15 32.04 15.99
N SER A 222 -5.79 31.03 16.80
CA SER A 222 -4.46 30.86 17.36
C SER A 222 -4.05 29.39 17.49
N LYS A 223 -2.75 29.13 17.69
CA LYS A 223 -2.21 27.77 17.90
C LYS A 223 -2.69 27.09 19.18
N ASP A 224 -3.15 27.87 20.16
CA ASP A 224 -3.64 27.38 21.45
C ASP A 224 -5.16 27.21 21.45
N ASP A 225 -5.80 27.41 20.30
CA ASP A 225 -7.25 27.26 20.17
C ASP A 225 -7.68 25.81 20.36
N VAL A 226 -8.82 25.68 21.03
CA VAL A 226 -9.51 24.42 21.22
C VAL A 226 -10.36 24.15 19.98
N ILE A 227 -10.01 23.09 19.27
CA ILE A 227 -10.70 22.64 18.06
C ILE A 227 -11.78 21.65 18.45
N GLU A 228 -13.04 22.02 18.25
CA GLU A 228 -14.20 21.17 18.50
C GLU A 228 -14.34 20.10 17.42
N VAL A 229 -14.47 18.85 17.85
CA VAL A 229 -14.65 17.66 17.01
C VAL A 229 -15.85 16.81 17.45
N SER A 230 -16.66 17.31 18.39
CA SER A 230 -17.88 16.66 18.88
C SER A 230 -18.94 16.36 17.79
N HIS A 231 -18.82 17.03 16.63
CA HIS A 231 -19.67 16.81 15.46
C HIS A 231 -19.13 15.73 14.50
N LEU A 232 -17.92 15.22 14.76
CA LEU A 232 -17.30 14.16 13.97
C LEU A 232 -17.62 12.79 14.60
N ALA A 233 -17.71 11.77 13.76
CA ALA A 233 -17.91 10.40 14.23
C ALA A 233 -16.68 9.91 15.01
N ALA A 234 -16.89 9.00 15.97
CA ALA A 234 -15.79 8.30 16.62
C ALA A 234 -14.94 7.54 15.57
N GLY A 235 -13.61 7.60 15.72
CA GLY A 235 -12.70 7.05 14.74
C GLY A 235 -11.30 7.63 14.81
N MET A 236 -10.47 7.19 13.87
CA MET A 236 -9.09 7.65 13.73
C MET A 236 -9.01 8.68 12.61
N TYR A 237 -8.35 9.80 12.92
CA TYR A 237 -8.16 10.93 12.03
C TYR A 237 -6.66 11.25 11.94
N SER A 238 -6.22 11.67 10.76
CA SER A 238 -4.92 12.33 10.58
C SER A 238 -5.17 13.83 10.65
N VAL A 239 -4.63 14.50 11.67
CA VAL A 239 -4.69 15.97 11.78
C VAL A 239 -3.49 16.55 11.06
N LEU A 240 -3.74 17.36 10.04
CA LEU A 240 -2.73 18.05 9.25
C LEU A 240 -2.69 19.53 9.61
N VAL A 241 -1.49 20.02 9.85
CA VAL A 241 -1.18 21.41 10.22
C VAL A 241 -0.27 21.98 9.14
N GLN A 242 -0.81 22.90 8.34
CA GLN A 242 -0.08 23.56 7.27
C GLN A 242 0.64 24.79 7.83
N THR A 243 1.95 24.86 7.63
CA THR A 243 2.79 26.05 7.88
C THR A 243 3.25 26.63 6.53
N PRO A 244 3.88 27.82 6.50
CA PRO A 244 4.46 28.37 5.26
C PRO A 244 5.51 27.46 4.61
N GLU A 245 6.23 26.68 5.41
CA GLU A 245 7.36 25.86 4.96
C GLU A 245 7.00 24.40 4.71
N THR A 246 6.00 23.85 5.41
CA THR A 246 5.74 22.41 5.39
C THR A 246 4.32 22.05 5.85
N LEU A 247 3.97 20.77 5.67
CA LEU A 247 2.74 20.17 6.16
C LEU A 247 3.08 19.12 7.22
N LEU A 248 2.67 19.37 8.46
CA LEU A 248 2.91 18.47 9.58
C LEU A 248 1.67 17.61 9.83
N SER A 249 1.85 16.35 10.22
CA SER A 249 0.74 15.42 10.50
C SER A 249 0.90 14.74 11.85
N THR A 250 -0.22 14.53 12.55
CA THR A 250 -0.30 13.78 13.80
C THR A 250 -1.63 13.03 13.90
N PRO A 251 -1.66 11.80 14.44
CA PRO A 251 -2.91 11.07 14.63
C PRO A 251 -3.78 11.69 15.73
N LEU A 252 -5.10 11.57 15.59
CA LEU A 252 -6.13 11.88 16.58
C LEU A 252 -7.13 10.73 16.66
N ILE A 253 -7.47 10.31 17.89
CA ILE A 253 -8.49 9.30 18.15
C ILE A 253 -9.69 10.00 18.80
N ILE A 254 -10.85 9.93 18.13
CA ILE A 254 -12.13 10.38 18.67
C ILE A 254 -12.88 9.16 19.20
N VAL A 255 -13.35 9.24 20.44
CA VAL A 255 -14.13 8.18 21.10
C VAL A 255 -15.49 8.73 21.55
N ASP A 256 -16.50 7.87 21.59
CA ASP A 256 -17.84 8.18 22.11
C ASP A 256 -17.82 8.42 23.62
#